data_AF-A0A531MFS5-F1
#
_entry.id   AF-A0A531MFS5-F1
#
_cell.length_a   1.000
_cell.length_b   1.000
_cell.length_c   1.000
_cell.angle_alpha   90.00
_cell.angle_beta   90.00
_cell.angle_gamma   90.00
#
_symmetry.space_group_name_H-M   'P 1'
#
loop_
_entity.id
_entity.type
_entity.pdbx_description
1 polymer ?
#
loop_
_entity_poly.entity_id
_entity_poly.type
_entity_poly.pdbx_seq_one_letter_code
_entity_poly.pdbx_strand_id
1 'polypeptide(L)'
;MRAPMFDGYIICGTPRTGSTLLCKLLADTGTTGDPHSFYRRQDVSEWAQDWGLPARNTMGELEFQLAYLNAAIGAGKGDTEIFGLRLMRENLDELSAILDRIFPELASDKERFEKVFGRVLYIHLSRENKLAQAVSLVKARQTGLWHIAPDGTEIERVGPAREPHYDFARIKDEVEELEAYDAAWN
;
A
#
# COMPACT_ATOMS: atom_id res chain seq x y z
N MET A 1 -17.16 -18.90 -18.05
CA MET A 1 -15.93 -18.73 -17.25
C MET A 1 -16.21 -19.21 -15.83
N ARG A 2 -15.23 -19.84 -15.16
CA ARG A 2 -15.36 -20.28 -13.76
C ARG A 2 -15.29 -19.03 -12.87
N ALA A 3 -16.17 -18.91 -11.88
CA ALA A 3 -16.11 -17.80 -10.93
C ALA A 3 -14.74 -17.78 -10.24
N PRO A 4 -14.14 -16.59 -10.00
CA PRO A 4 -12.84 -16.50 -9.38
C PRO A 4 -12.88 -17.05 -7.94
N MET A 5 -11.79 -17.70 -7.54
CA MET A 5 -11.65 -18.30 -6.21
C MET A 5 -11.59 -17.24 -5.10
N PHE A 6 -11.08 -16.05 -5.44
CA PHE A 6 -10.95 -14.90 -4.57
C PHE A 6 -11.63 -13.70 -5.22
N ASP A 7 -12.14 -12.80 -4.38
CA ASP A 7 -12.79 -11.56 -4.80
C ASP A 7 -11.78 -10.39 -4.81
N GLY A 8 -10.65 -10.57 -4.12
CA GLY A 8 -9.51 -9.66 -4.16
C GLY A 8 -8.24 -10.24 -3.55
N TYR A 9 -7.17 -9.46 -3.56
CA TYR A 9 -5.91 -9.78 -2.91
C TYR A 9 -5.27 -8.56 -2.26
N ILE A 10 -4.48 -8.81 -1.22
CA ILE A 10 -3.70 -7.80 -0.52
C ILE A 10 -2.25 -8.22 -0.52
N ILE A 11 -1.40 -7.39 -1.12
CA ILE A 11 0.06 -7.51 -1.06
C ILE A 11 0.51 -6.89 0.27
N CYS A 12 0.79 -7.74 1.24
CA CYS A 12 1.33 -7.37 2.54
C CYS A 12 2.85 -7.23 2.42
N GLY A 13 3.41 -6.10 2.83
CA GLY A 13 4.86 -5.95 2.76
C GLY A 13 5.40 -4.79 3.59
N THR A 14 6.65 -4.46 3.29
CA THR A 14 7.36 -3.31 3.83
C THR A 14 7.91 -2.46 2.66
N PRO A 15 8.27 -1.19 2.88
CA PRO A 15 8.87 -0.37 1.83
C PRO A 15 10.12 -1.05 1.24
N ARG A 16 10.31 -0.97 -0.08
CA ARG A 16 11.51 -1.49 -0.79
C ARG A 16 11.63 -3.02 -0.92
N THR A 17 10.51 -3.74 -0.88
CA THR A 17 10.46 -5.19 -1.16
C THR A 17 10.23 -5.56 -2.63
N GLY A 18 10.05 -4.57 -3.52
CA GLY A 18 9.69 -4.81 -4.92
C GLY A 18 8.18 -4.86 -5.16
N SER A 19 7.36 -4.53 -4.15
CA SER A 19 5.90 -4.53 -4.25
C SER A 19 5.37 -3.61 -5.35
N THR A 20 6.02 -2.48 -5.66
CA THR A 20 5.66 -1.63 -6.82
C THR A 20 5.79 -2.38 -8.15
N LEU A 21 6.88 -3.14 -8.33
CA LEU A 21 7.08 -3.94 -9.55
C LEU A 21 6.01 -5.01 -9.66
N LEU A 22 5.72 -5.71 -8.55
CA LEU A 22 4.66 -6.71 -8.51
C LEU A 22 3.28 -6.11 -8.83
N CYS A 23 2.95 -4.94 -8.26
CA CYS A 23 1.71 -4.23 -8.55
C CYS A 23 1.56 -3.96 -10.05
N LYS A 24 2.61 -3.41 -10.68
CA LYS A 24 2.61 -3.12 -12.12
C LYS A 24 2.43 -4.38 -12.96
N LEU A 25 3.17 -5.45 -12.65
CA LEU A 25 3.04 -6.72 -13.37
C LEU A 25 1.64 -7.33 -13.27
N LEU A 26 0.97 -7.18 -12.12
CA LEU A 26 -0.41 -7.63 -11.92
C LEU A 26 -1.40 -6.76 -12.70
N ALA A 27 -1.29 -5.43 -12.60
CA ALA A 27 -2.12 -4.50 -13.36
C ALA A 27 -1.99 -4.73 -14.88
N ASP A 28 -0.77 -4.93 -15.38
CA ASP A 28 -0.47 -5.18 -16.80
C ASP A 28 -1.11 -6.48 -17.34
N THR A 29 -1.59 -7.38 -16.48
CA THR A 29 -2.38 -8.55 -16.92
C THR A 29 -3.77 -8.18 -17.45
N GLY A 30 -4.30 -7.01 -17.06
CA GLY A 30 -5.67 -6.60 -17.33
C GLY A 30 -6.75 -7.49 -16.68
N THR A 31 -6.38 -8.33 -15.71
CA THR A 31 -7.30 -9.31 -15.10
C THR A 31 -7.30 -9.32 -13.58
N THR A 32 -6.33 -8.66 -12.93
CA THR A 32 -6.12 -8.72 -11.48
C THR A 32 -6.15 -7.33 -10.82
N GLY A 33 -7.07 -6.48 -11.25
CA GLY A 33 -7.22 -5.14 -10.70
C GLY A 33 -6.03 -4.21 -10.94
N ASP A 34 -6.00 -3.12 -10.18
CA ASP A 34 -4.95 -2.09 -10.23
C ASP A 34 -4.43 -1.81 -8.80
N PRO A 35 -3.59 -2.71 -8.24
CA PRO A 35 -3.17 -2.62 -6.86
C PRO A 35 -2.27 -1.40 -6.61
N HIS A 36 -2.64 -0.57 -5.63
CA HIS A 36 -1.83 0.56 -5.19
C HIS A 36 -1.81 0.71 -3.66
N SER A 37 -1.03 1.67 -3.15
CA SER A 37 -1.01 2.05 -1.73
C SER A 37 -2.07 3.09 -1.37
N PHE A 38 -3.34 2.77 -1.58
CA PHE A 38 -4.46 3.68 -1.29
C PHE A 38 -4.54 4.13 0.17
N TYR A 39 -3.94 3.39 1.11
CA TYR A 39 -3.94 3.72 2.54
C TYR A 39 -2.58 4.18 3.07
N ARG A 40 -1.65 4.59 2.19
CA ARG A 40 -0.47 5.31 2.66
C ARG A 40 -0.90 6.69 3.13
N ARG A 41 -0.74 6.97 4.43
CA ARG A 41 -1.21 8.20 5.12
C ARG A 41 -0.90 9.50 4.37
N GLN A 42 0.27 9.55 3.74
CA GLN A 42 0.80 10.73 3.03
C GLN A 42 0.01 11.03 1.75
N ASP A 43 -0.59 9.99 1.15
CA ASP A 43 -1.16 10.01 -0.18
C ASP A 43 -2.71 10.07 -0.12
N VAL A 44 -3.32 9.88 1.06
CA VAL A 44 -4.79 9.83 1.23
C VAL A 44 -5.50 11.08 0.71
N SER A 45 -4.94 12.26 0.97
CA SER A 45 -5.52 13.51 0.48
C SER A 45 -5.41 13.66 -1.04
N GLU A 46 -4.31 13.18 -1.63
CA GLU A 46 -4.09 13.19 -3.07
C GLU A 46 -5.06 12.23 -3.76
N TRP A 47 -5.18 10.99 -3.29
CA TRP A 47 -6.15 10.02 -3.82
C TRP A 47 -7.59 10.52 -3.75
N ALA A 48 -7.99 11.12 -2.62
CA ALA A 48 -9.33 11.67 -2.48
C ALA A 48 -9.60 12.77 -3.51
N GLN A 49 -8.60 13.61 -3.80
CA GLN A 49 -8.69 14.65 -4.83
C GLN A 49 -8.77 14.04 -6.24
N ASP A 50 -7.92 13.06 -6.55
CA ASP A 50 -7.88 12.40 -7.85
C ASP A 50 -9.19 11.67 -8.18
N TRP A 51 -9.84 11.10 -7.16
CA TRP A 51 -11.16 10.48 -7.30
C TRP A 51 -12.34 11.47 -7.23
N GLY A 52 -12.06 12.77 -7.07
CA GLY A 52 -13.08 13.80 -7.01
C GLY A 52 -13.99 13.72 -5.79
N LEU A 53 -13.50 13.18 -4.67
CA LEU A 53 -14.26 13.15 -3.42
C LEU A 53 -14.46 14.56 -2.87
N PRO A 54 -15.61 14.86 -2.23
CA PRO A 54 -15.77 16.14 -1.57
C PRO A 54 -14.72 16.32 -0.47
N ALA A 55 -14.32 17.58 -0.24
CA ALA A 55 -13.28 17.88 0.72
C ALA A 55 -13.65 17.33 2.11
N ARG A 56 -12.67 16.74 2.81
CA ARG A 56 -12.90 16.06 4.10
C ARG A 56 -13.58 16.96 5.14
N ASN A 57 -13.39 18.28 5.07
CA ASN A 57 -14.00 19.26 5.97
C ASN A 57 -15.47 19.61 5.63
N THR A 58 -16.01 19.14 4.50
CA THR A 58 -17.40 19.38 4.10
C THR A 58 -18.36 18.26 4.51
N MET A 59 -17.85 17.19 5.12
CA MET A 59 -18.64 16.03 5.54
C MET A 59 -18.16 15.47 6.88
N GLY A 60 -18.93 14.55 7.47
CA GLY A 60 -18.52 13.86 8.70
C GLY A 60 -17.32 12.92 8.47
N GLU A 61 -16.52 12.68 9.49
CA GLU A 61 -15.33 11.81 9.38
C GLU A 61 -15.68 10.38 8.94
N LEU A 62 -16.76 9.81 9.47
CA LEU A 62 -17.24 8.47 9.09
C LEU A 62 -17.76 8.46 7.64
N GLU A 63 -18.44 9.52 7.23
CA GLU A 63 -18.93 9.69 5.86
C GLU A 63 -17.77 9.77 4.86
N PHE A 64 -16.72 10.53 5.19
CA PHE A 64 -15.50 10.59 4.39
C PHE A 64 -14.82 9.23 4.30
N GLN A 65 -14.70 8.50 5.41
CA GLN A 65 -14.08 7.18 5.42
C GLN A 65 -14.82 6.15 4.59
N LEU A 66 -16.15 6.17 4.63
CA LEU A 66 -17.01 5.36 3.77
C LEU A 66 -16.84 5.72 2.30
N ALA A 67 -16.86 7.01 1.96
CA ALA A 67 -16.68 7.48 0.58
C ALA A 67 -15.29 7.11 0.05
N TYR A 68 -14.25 7.32 0.85
CA TYR A 68 -12.88 6.96 0.52
C TYR A 68 -12.71 5.46 0.33
N LEU A 69 -13.29 4.65 1.21
CA LEU A 69 -13.23 3.20 1.10
C LEU A 69 -13.87 2.70 -0.20
N ASN A 70 -15.05 3.21 -0.55
CA ASN A 70 -15.71 2.84 -1.79
C ASN A 70 -14.89 3.24 -3.02
N ALA A 71 -14.30 4.44 -3.01
CA ALA A 71 -13.44 4.91 -4.09
C ALA A 71 -12.16 4.06 -4.21
N ALA A 72 -11.51 3.72 -3.10
CA ALA A 72 -10.32 2.86 -3.07
C ALA A 72 -10.62 1.44 -3.58
N ILE A 73 -11.80 0.88 -3.27
CA ILE A 73 -12.25 -0.41 -3.82
C ILE A 73 -12.42 -0.31 -5.34
N GLY A 74 -13.07 0.75 -5.83
CA GLY A 74 -13.23 1.00 -7.26
C GLY A 74 -11.87 1.12 -7.98
N ALA A 75 -10.97 1.94 -7.43
CA ALA A 75 -9.62 2.12 -7.96
C ALA A 75 -8.83 0.80 -7.98
N GLY A 76 -8.83 0.05 -6.87
CA GLY A 76 -8.12 -1.23 -6.78
C GLY A 76 -8.67 -2.33 -7.69
N LYS A 77 -9.93 -2.22 -8.12
CA LYS A 77 -10.52 -3.11 -9.14
C LYS A 77 -10.16 -2.70 -10.57
N GLY A 78 -9.93 -1.40 -10.82
CA GLY A 78 -9.81 -0.87 -12.17
C GLY A 78 -10.99 -1.32 -13.06
N ASP A 79 -10.68 -1.81 -14.25
CA ASP A 79 -11.67 -2.37 -15.19
C ASP A 79 -11.92 -3.88 -14.99
N THR A 80 -11.59 -4.43 -13.82
CA THR A 80 -11.67 -5.86 -13.53
C THR A 80 -12.61 -6.19 -12.37
N GLU A 81 -12.96 -7.47 -12.23
CA GLU A 81 -13.78 -7.95 -11.12
C GLU A 81 -12.98 -8.19 -9.82
N ILE A 82 -11.65 -8.32 -9.94
CA ILE A 82 -10.78 -8.67 -8.81
C ILE A 82 -10.18 -7.40 -8.22
N PHE A 83 -10.36 -7.20 -6.91
CA PHE A 83 -9.73 -6.10 -6.19
C PHE A 83 -8.25 -6.37 -5.86
N GLY A 84 -7.38 -5.40 -6.08
CA GLY A 84 -5.98 -5.42 -5.65
C GLY A 84 -5.64 -4.28 -4.69
N LEU A 85 -4.87 -4.58 -3.64
CA LEU A 85 -4.33 -3.58 -2.71
C LEU A 85 -2.88 -3.90 -2.35
N ARG A 86 -2.06 -2.85 -2.22
CA ARG A 86 -0.75 -2.95 -1.56
C ARG A 86 -0.82 -2.30 -0.19
N LEU A 87 -0.60 -3.10 0.86
CA LEU A 87 -0.66 -2.66 2.24
C LEU A 87 0.71 -2.84 2.91
N MET A 88 1.33 -1.72 3.29
CA MET A 88 2.56 -1.76 4.08
C MET A 88 2.23 -1.94 5.56
N ARG A 89 3.11 -2.61 6.33
CA ARG A 89 2.84 -2.90 7.75
C ARG A 89 2.49 -1.66 8.56
N GLU A 90 3.20 -0.57 8.30
CA GLU A 90 3.02 0.76 8.92
C GLU A 90 1.64 1.38 8.69
N ASN A 91 0.87 0.90 7.71
CA ASN A 91 -0.47 1.41 7.38
C ASN A 91 -1.60 0.48 7.82
N LEU A 92 -1.29 -0.75 8.26
CA LEU A 92 -2.31 -1.73 8.65
C LEU A 92 -3.17 -1.22 9.80
N ASP A 93 -2.54 -0.74 10.88
CA ASP A 93 -3.26 -0.34 12.10
C ASP A 93 -4.26 0.79 11.83
N GLU A 94 -3.91 1.72 10.93
CA GLU A 94 -4.78 2.82 10.53
C GLU A 94 -5.96 2.33 9.69
N LEU A 95 -5.73 1.41 8.75
CA LEU A 95 -6.81 0.79 7.98
C LEU A 95 -7.74 -0.04 8.89
N SER A 96 -7.19 -0.85 9.79
CA SER A 96 -7.98 -1.60 10.78
C SER A 96 -8.85 -0.67 11.63
N ALA A 97 -8.30 0.44 12.12
CA ALA A 97 -9.06 1.42 12.89
C ALA A 97 -10.13 2.16 12.07
N ILE A 98 -9.90 2.38 10.76
CA ILE A 98 -10.94 2.88 9.85
C ILE A 98 -12.07 1.87 9.72
N LEU A 99 -11.73 0.60 9.44
CA LEU A 99 -12.74 -0.45 9.26
C LEU A 99 -13.51 -0.74 10.54
N ASP A 100 -12.88 -0.66 11.71
CA ASP A 100 -13.55 -0.78 13.01
C ASP A 100 -14.60 0.30 13.23
N ARG A 101 -14.32 1.54 12.84
CA ARG A 101 -15.30 2.64 12.92
C ARG A 101 -16.45 2.48 11.93
N ILE A 102 -16.19 1.89 10.76
CA ILE A 102 -17.21 1.64 9.74
C ILE A 102 -18.09 0.44 10.11
N PHE A 103 -17.51 -0.61 10.66
CA PHE A 103 -18.17 -1.88 11.02
C PHE A 103 -17.87 -2.27 12.49
N PRO A 104 -18.36 -1.48 13.47
CA PRO A 104 -18.06 -1.70 14.88
C PRO A 104 -18.70 -2.97 15.46
N GLU A 105 -19.67 -3.55 14.76
CA GLU A 105 -20.38 -4.76 15.16
C GLU A 105 -19.62 -6.07 14.87
N LEU A 106 -18.59 -6.02 14.02
CA LEU A 106 -17.80 -7.19 13.64
C LEU A 106 -16.75 -7.50 14.71
N ALA A 107 -16.51 -8.79 14.99
CA ALA A 107 -15.72 -9.21 16.14
C ALA A 107 -14.21 -9.19 15.89
N SER A 108 -13.77 -9.13 14.63
CA SER A 108 -12.35 -9.18 14.27
C SER A 108 -12.02 -8.39 13.00
N ASP A 109 -10.74 -8.01 12.88
CA ASP A 109 -10.23 -7.38 11.66
C ASP A 109 -10.43 -8.28 10.44
N LYS A 110 -10.23 -9.59 10.58
CA LYS A 110 -10.46 -10.53 9.49
C LYS A 110 -11.88 -10.41 8.93
N GLU A 111 -12.89 -10.40 9.79
CA GLU A 111 -14.30 -10.25 9.38
C GLU A 111 -14.55 -8.91 8.71
N ARG A 112 -13.94 -7.82 9.21
CA ARG A 112 -14.05 -6.49 8.60
C ARG A 112 -13.40 -6.42 7.22
N PHE A 113 -12.21 -7.01 7.06
CA PHE A 113 -11.56 -7.09 5.75
C PHE A 113 -12.37 -7.96 4.78
N GLU A 114 -12.90 -9.10 5.21
CA GLU A 114 -13.72 -9.97 4.37
C GLU A 114 -15.08 -9.33 4.01
N LYS A 115 -15.67 -8.55 4.92
CA LYS A 115 -16.88 -7.76 4.67
C LYS A 115 -16.69 -6.75 3.53
N VAL A 116 -15.50 -6.17 3.44
CA VAL A 116 -15.18 -5.05 2.55
C VAL A 116 -14.62 -5.54 1.22
N PHE A 117 -13.68 -6.46 1.26
CA PHE A 117 -12.90 -6.90 0.10
C PHE A 117 -13.30 -8.29 -0.41
N GLY A 118 -14.25 -8.97 0.26
CA GLY A 118 -14.69 -10.32 -0.07
C GLY A 118 -13.69 -11.39 0.38
N ARG A 119 -13.62 -12.51 -0.33
CA ARG A 119 -12.61 -13.56 -0.07
C ARG A 119 -11.25 -13.08 -0.55
N VAL A 120 -10.41 -12.69 0.40
CA VAL A 120 -9.09 -12.10 0.13
C VAL A 120 -7.98 -13.16 0.09
N LEU A 121 -7.13 -13.09 -0.93
CA LEU A 121 -5.81 -13.73 -0.93
C LEU A 121 -4.76 -12.77 -0.34
N TYR A 122 -4.10 -13.18 0.74
CA TYR A 122 -2.98 -12.41 1.31
C TYR A 122 -1.66 -12.89 0.70
N ILE A 123 -0.88 -11.95 0.15
CA ILE A 123 0.41 -12.20 -0.47
C ILE A 123 1.47 -11.46 0.34
N HIS A 124 2.22 -12.18 1.17
CA HIS A 124 3.32 -11.59 1.93
C HIS A 124 4.57 -11.47 1.03
N LEU A 125 5.05 -10.25 0.83
CA LEU A 125 6.28 -9.96 0.09
C LEU A 125 7.35 -9.41 1.03
N SER A 126 8.34 -10.24 1.32
CA SER A 126 9.53 -9.90 2.12
C SER A 126 10.79 -9.87 1.25
N ARG A 127 11.81 -9.14 1.72
CA ARG A 127 13.15 -9.11 1.15
C ARG A 127 14.13 -9.64 2.18
N GLU A 128 14.78 -10.75 1.85
CA GLU A 128 15.67 -11.48 2.77
C GLU A 128 16.83 -10.61 3.29
N ASN A 129 17.46 -9.82 2.42
CA ASN A 129 18.56 -8.93 2.81
C ASN A 129 18.03 -7.57 3.31
N LYS A 130 17.77 -7.48 4.62
CA LYS A 130 17.26 -6.28 5.29
C LYS A 130 18.25 -5.11 5.27
N LEU A 131 19.55 -5.37 5.30
CA LEU A 131 20.56 -4.32 5.14
C LEU A 131 20.46 -3.65 3.76
N ALA A 132 20.37 -4.44 2.68
CA ALA A 132 20.21 -3.90 1.33
C ALA A 132 18.86 -3.19 1.13
N GLN A 133 17.81 -3.66 1.82
CA GLN A 133 16.51 -3.01 1.85
C GLN A 133 16.60 -1.62 2.53
N ALA A 134 17.19 -1.56 3.72
CA ALA A 134 17.43 -0.35 4.50
C ALA A 134 18.25 0.68 3.71
N VAL A 135 19.38 0.27 3.13
CA VAL A 135 20.20 1.15 2.27
C VAL A 135 19.37 1.72 1.12
N SER A 136 18.52 0.89 0.48
CA SER A 136 17.64 1.39 -0.58
C SER A 136 16.61 2.40 -0.07
N LEU A 137 16.06 2.20 1.13
CA LEU A 137 15.06 3.08 1.72
C LEU A 137 15.66 4.43 2.13
N VAL A 138 16.83 4.40 2.78
CA VAL A 138 17.57 5.61 3.17
C VAL A 138 17.94 6.42 1.93
N LYS A 139 18.48 5.77 0.88
CA LYS A 139 18.78 6.44 -0.39
C LYS A 139 17.53 7.07 -1.02
N ALA A 140 16.41 6.35 -1.05
CA ALA A 140 15.17 6.89 -1.62
C ALA A 140 14.68 8.13 -0.87
N ARG A 141 14.73 8.11 0.47
CA ARG A 141 14.37 9.25 1.33
C ARG A 141 15.31 10.44 1.15
N GLN A 142 16.62 10.22 1.09
CA GLN A 142 17.63 11.28 0.91
C GLN A 142 17.51 11.96 -0.45
N THR A 143 17.35 11.18 -1.51
CA THR A 143 17.39 11.66 -2.89
C THR A 143 16.02 12.07 -3.42
N GLY A 144 14.94 11.66 -2.76
CA GLY A 144 13.57 11.78 -3.26
C GLY A 144 13.21 10.81 -4.38
N LEU A 145 14.13 9.96 -4.85
CA LEU A 145 13.93 9.03 -5.98
C LEU A 145 13.56 7.63 -5.48
N TRP A 146 12.33 7.19 -5.77
CA TRP A 146 11.79 5.93 -5.28
C TRP A 146 11.85 4.82 -6.32
N HIS A 147 11.53 5.12 -7.58
CA HIS A 147 11.47 4.10 -8.63
C HIS A 147 12.27 4.51 -9.85
N ILE A 148 13.02 3.54 -10.38
CA ILE A 148 13.85 3.67 -11.58
C ILE A 148 13.56 2.44 -12.45
N ALA A 149 13.41 2.64 -13.75
CA ALA A 149 13.25 1.60 -14.73
C ALA A 149 14.56 0.82 -14.95
N PRO A 150 14.52 -0.39 -15.54
CA PRO A 150 15.73 -1.15 -15.84
C PRO A 150 16.74 -0.42 -16.75
N ASP A 151 16.27 0.53 -17.58
CA ASP A 151 17.09 1.36 -18.47
C ASP A 151 17.65 2.63 -17.79
N GLY A 152 17.34 2.86 -16.51
CA GLY A 152 17.78 4.02 -15.75
C GLY A 152 16.80 5.19 -15.76
N THR A 153 15.67 5.10 -16.47
CA THR A 153 14.65 6.16 -16.49
C THR A 153 14.01 6.33 -15.10
N GLU A 154 13.91 7.57 -14.62
CA GLU A 154 13.21 7.85 -13.36
C GLU A 154 11.70 7.67 -13.53
N ILE A 155 11.09 6.88 -12.65
CA ILE A 155 9.65 6.60 -12.66
C ILE A 155 8.94 7.46 -11.60
N GLU A 156 9.50 7.58 -10.40
CA GLU A 156 8.85 8.28 -9.30
C GLU A 156 9.87 9.05 -8.46
N ARG A 157 9.75 10.39 -8.48
CA ARG A 157 10.53 11.32 -7.67
C ARG A 157 9.59 12.25 -6.90
N VAL A 158 9.66 12.22 -5.58
CA VAL A 158 8.79 12.99 -4.67
C VAL A 158 9.51 14.15 -3.99
N GLY A 159 10.75 14.45 -4.40
CA GLY A 159 11.56 15.51 -3.80
C GLY A 159 12.72 15.96 -4.69
N PRO A 160 13.39 17.08 -4.34
CA PRO A 160 14.49 17.61 -5.12
C PRO A 160 15.64 16.61 -5.18
N ALA A 161 16.29 16.52 -6.34
CA ALA A 161 17.47 15.68 -6.52
C ALA A 161 18.60 16.09 -5.56
N ARG A 162 19.16 15.09 -4.88
CA ARG A 162 20.29 15.24 -3.94
C ARG A 162 21.22 14.06 -4.10
N GLU A 163 22.51 14.27 -3.84
CA GLU A 163 23.48 13.19 -3.74
C GLU A 163 23.23 12.40 -2.44
N PRO A 164 23.08 11.06 -2.51
CA PRO A 164 22.98 10.26 -1.31
C PRO A 164 24.31 10.28 -0.55
N HIS A 165 24.24 10.24 0.77
CA HIS A 165 25.41 10.13 1.63
C HIS A 165 25.24 8.98 2.61
N TYR A 166 26.37 8.41 3.02
CA TYR A 166 26.36 7.35 4.00
C TYR A 166 25.92 7.90 5.37
N ASP A 167 24.95 7.22 5.97
CA ASP A 167 24.43 7.50 7.31
C ASP A 167 24.26 6.17 8.05
N PHE A 168 25.27 5.81 8.86
CA PHE A 168 25.27 4.54 9.59
C PHE A 168 24.10 4.43 10.56
N ALA A 169 23.85 5.49 11.34
CA ALA A 169 22.81 5.49 12.37
C ALA A 169 21.45 5.29 11.72
N ARG A 170 21.16 6.04 10.65
CA ARG A 170 19.90 5.88 9.95
C ARG A 170 19.74 4.50 9.34
N ILE A 171 20.78 3.97 8.67
CA ILE A 171 20.72 2.62 8.07
C ILE A 171 20.47 1.56 9.14
N LYS A 172 21.14 1.65 10.30
CA LYS A 172 20.95 0.72 11.42
C LYS A 172 19.50 0.75 11.91
N ASP A 173 18.95 1.94 12.16
CA ASP A 173 17.57 2.09 12.64
C ASP A 173 16.56 1.52 11.64
N GLU A 174 16.76 1.74 10.33
CA GLU A 174 15.88 1.14 9.30
C GLU A 174 15.97 -0.39 9.26
N VAL A 175 17.14 -0.99 9.52
CA VAL A 175 17.25 -2.46 9.56
C VAL A 175 16.38 -2.99 10.69
N GLU A 176 16.52 -2.43 11.90
CA GLU A 176 15.75 -2.84 13.08
C GLU A 176 14.23 -2.67 12.84
N GLU A 177 13.82 -1.53 12.27
CA GLU A 177 12.41 -1.26 11.96
C GLU A 177 11.86 -2.22 10.88
N LEU A 178 12.62 -2.47 9.81
CA LEU A 178 12.21 -3.38 8.74
C LEU A 178 12.15 -4.85 9.20
N GLU A 179 13.02 -5.27 10.10
CA GLU A 179 12.96 -6.59 10.74
C GLU A 179 11.73 -6.72 11.64
N ALA A 180 11.45 -5.69 12.45
CA ALA A 180 10.27 -5.67 13.31
C ALA A 180 8.96 -5.74 12.49
N TYR A 181 8.86 -4.98 11.39
CA TYR A 181 7.69 -5.04 10.52
C TYR A 181 7.54 -6.39 9.81
N ASP A 182 8.65 -7.01 9.38
CA ASP A 182 8.60 -8.33 8.75
C ASP A 182 8.14 -9.41 9.73
N ALA A 183 8.66 -9.37 10.96
CA ALA A 183 8.25 -10.26 12.02
C ALA A 183 6.77 -10.07 12.37
N ALA A 184 6.27 -8.82 12.36
CA ALA A 184 4.88 -8.52 12.65
C ALA A 184 3.87 -8.93 11.53
N TRP A 185 4.35 -9.34 10.35
CA TRP A 185 3.51 -9.95 9.31
C TRP A 185 3.45 -11.48 9.39
N ASN A 186 4.40 -12.12 10.08
CA ASN A 186 4.49 -13.59 10.22
C ASN A 186 3.84 -14.08 11.53
#